data_AF-A0AAV7VGR9-F1
#
_entry.id   AF-A0AAV7VGR9-F1
#
_cell.length_a   1.000
_cell.length_b   1.000
_cell.length_c   1.000
_cell.angle_alpha   90.00
_cell.angle_beta   90.00
_cell.angle_gamma   90.00
#
_symmetry.space_group_name_H-M   'P 1'
#
loop_
_entity.id
_entity.type
_entity.pdbx_description
1 polymer ?
#
loop_
_entity_poly.entity_id
_entity_poly.type
_entity_poly.pdbx_seq_one_letter_code
_entity_poly.pdbx_strand_id
1 'polypeptide(L)'
;MLELQSLTMETKGLTYLCIPASDSPSQNLTRHFKESTKFIHECRLRGEGCLVHCLAGVSRSVTLVVAYVMTITDFGWEDALSAVRAARSCANPNTGFQKQLQEFEKDHLNQLRLWLKETYGENSLEDAEEAKNLLIKYKEQQQAEPQGSGAGRPWSNNYTSLSSLSYSTYTTET
;
A
#
# COMPACT_ATOMS: atom_id res chain seq x y z
N MET A 1 -9.81 -25.66 -8.78
CA MET A 1 -9.10 -24.70 -7.89
C MET A 1 -10.17 -23.78 -7.36
N LEU A 2 -10.48 -23.83 -6.06
CA LEU A 2 -11.52 -22.96 -5.48
C LEU A 2 -10.93 -21.55 -5.37
N GLU A 3 -11.44 -20.60 -6.15
CA GLU A 3 -11.05 -19.20 -6.06
C GLU A 3 -11.69 -18.59 -4.81
N LEU A 4 -10.85 -18.19 -3.85
CA LEU A 4 -11.30 -17.36 -2.72
C LEU A 4 -11.59 -15.95 -3.25
N GLN A 5 -12.87 -15.62 -3.35
CA GLN A 5 -13.36 -14.28 -3.66
C GLN A 5 -13.16 -13.34 -2.45
N SER A 6 -13.10 -12.04 -2.69
CA SER A 6 -13.07 -11.03 -1.64
C SER A 6 -14.37 -11.06 -0.83
N LEU A 7 -14.30 -10.81 0.48
CA LEU A 7 -15.46 -10.73 1.35
C LEU A 7 -15.60 -9.33 1.96
N THR A 8 -16.82 -8.81 1.95
CA THR A 8 -17.20 -7.63 2.73
C THR A 8 -17.92 -8.06 3.99
N MET A 9 -17.51 -7.54 5.15
CA MET A 9 -18.12 -7.85 6.44
C MET A 9 -18.26 -6.57 7.28
N GLU A 10 -19.31 -6.50 8.09
CA GLU A 10 -19.55 -5.41 9.03
C GLU A 10 -19.52 -5.95 10.46
N THR A 11 -18.62 -5.44 11.30
CA THR A 11 -18.57 -5.79 12.73
C THR A 11 -18.16 -4.59 13.57
N LYS A 12 -18.83 -4.35 14.71
CA LYS A 12 -18.48 -3.28 15.68
C LYS A 12 -18.26 -1.88 15.04
N GLY A 13 -19.04 -1.54 14.01
CA GLY A 13 -18.92 -0.25 13.32
C GLY A 13 -17.75 -0.14 12.35
N LEU A 14 -17.10 -1.25 12.01
CA LEU A 14 -16.04 -1.33 11.00
C LEU A 14 -16.53 -2.13 9.80
N THR A 15 -16.31 -1.58 8.61
CA THR A 15 -16.50 -2.27 7.33
C THR A 15 -15.15 -2.83 6.89
N TYR A 16 -15.15 -4.08 6.44
CA TYR A 16 -13.95 -4.78 5.99
C TYR A 16 -14.03 -5.13 4.51
N LEU A 17 -12.89 -5.04 3.82
CA LEU A 17 -12.63 -5.73 2.57
C LEU A 17 -11.49 -6.73 2.82
N CYS A 18 -11.82 -8.03 2.80
CA CYS A 18 -10.86 -9.10 3.04
C CYS A 18 -10.38 -9.69 1.71
N ILE A 19 -9.08 -9.56 1.43
CA ILE A 19 -8.43 -10.12 0.24
C ILE A 19 -7.45 -11.23 0.66
N PRO A 20 -7.78 -12.51 0.46
CA PRO A 20 -6.87 -13.62 0.70
C PRO A 20 -5.71 -13.59 -0.29
N ALA A 21 -4.52 -13.19 0.18
CA ALA A 21 -3.34 -13.09 -0.66
C ALA A 21 -2.04 -13.43 0.09
N SER A 22 -1.18 -14.21 -0.56
CA SER A 22 0.18 -14.51 -0.10
C SER A 22 1.15 -13.38 -0.47
N ASP A 23 2.23 -13.21 0.29
CA ASP A 23 3.31 -12.27 -0.06
C ASP A 23 4.34 -12.95 -0.96
N SER A 24 3.89 -13.39 -2.13
CA SER A 24 4.71 -14.08 -3.13
C SER A 24 4.76 -13.24 -4.41
N PRO A 25 5.90 -13.21 -5.12
CA PRO A 25 5.98 -12.60 -6.46
C PRO A 25 5.00 -13.20 -7.48
N SER A 26 4.54 -14.44 -7.26
CA SER A 26 3.55 -15.12 -8.12
C SER A 26 2.09 -14.81 -7.76
N GLN A 27 1.82 -14.15 -6.63
CA GLN A 27 0.47 -13.76 -6.25
C GLN A 27 -0.02 -12.64 -7.18
N ASN A 28 -1.19 -12.79 -7.79
CA ASN A 28 -1.81 -11.72 -8.58
C ASN A 28 -2.61 -10.78 -7.67
N LEU A 29 -2.11 -9.55 -7.49
CA LEU A 29 -2.83 -8.47 -6.80
C LEU A 29 -3.51 -7.49 -7.75
N THR A 30 -3.09 -7.40 -9.02
CA THR A 30 -3.70 -6.50 -10.01
C THR A 30 -5.20 -6.69 -10.13
N ARG A 31 -5.68 -7.94 -10.06
CA ARG A 31 -7.13 -8.26 -10.09
C ARG A 31 -7.93 -7.61 -8.96
N HIS A 32 -7.26 -7.20 -7.87
CA HIS A 32 -7.87 -6.59 -6.69
C HIS A 32 -7.74 -5.05 -6.66
N PHE A 33 -7.04 -4.43 -7.62
CA PHE A 33 -6.79 -2.98 -7.61
C PHE A 33 -8.08 -2.18 -7.70
N LYS A 34 -9.02 -2.57 -8.57
CA LYS A 34 -10.30 -1.85 -8.75
C LYS A 34 -11.18 -1.93 -7.49
N GLU A 35 -11.34 -3.12 -6.91
CA GLU A 35 -12.16 -3.28 -5.69
C GLU A 35 -11.52 -2.59 -4.48
N SER A 36 -10.19 -2.65 -4.35
CA SER A 36 -9.48 -1.97 -3.25
C SER A 36 -9.56 -0.46 -3.40
N THR A 37 -9.38 0.04 -4.63
CA THR A 37 -9.53 1.46 -4.95
C THR A 37 -10.93 1.95 -4.61
N LYS A 38 -11.97 1.23 -5.05
CA LYS A 38 -13.37 1.55 -4.71
C LYS A 38 -13.56 1.67 -3.20
N PHE A 39 -13.14 0.65 -2.47
CA PHE A 39 -13.34 0.57 -1.01
C PHE A 39 -12.65 1.72 -0.27
N ILE A 40 -11.39 2.00 -0.61
CA ILE A 40 -10.63 3.10 -0.01
C ILE A 40 -11.26 4.45 -0.37
N HIS A 41 -11.61 4.65 -1.65
CA HIS A 41 -12.13 5.92 -2.13
C HIS A 41 -13.48 6.26 -1.50
N GLU A 42 -14.41 5.30 -1.47
CA GLU A 42 -15.73 5.50 -0.86
C GLU A 42 -15.63 5.79 0.65
N CYS A 43 -14.71 5.15 1.35
CA CYS A 43 -14.41 5.47 2.75
C CYS A 43 -13.98 6.93 2.91
N ARG A 44 -13.04 7.39 2.07
CA ARG A 44 -12.52 8.76 2.15
C ARG A 44 -13.56 9.81 1.77
N LEU A 45 -14.40 9.55 0.77
CA LEU A 45 -15.49 10.46 0.38
C LEU A 45 -16.53 10.66 1.49
N ARG A 46 -16.70 9.68 2.39
CA ARG A 46 -17.54 9.82 3.59
C ARG A 46 -16.86 10.58 4.73
N GLY A 47 -15.61 11.00 4.57
CA GLY A 47 -14.82 11.62 5.64
C GLY A 47 -14.36 10.62 6.72
N GLU A 48 -14.33 9.32 6.40
CA GLU A 48 -13.93 8.25 7.30
C GLU A 48 -12.45 7.83 7.08
N GLY A 49 -11.84 7.22 8.09
CA GLY A 49 -10.48 6.68 8.01
C GLY A 49 -10.46 5.23 7.49
N CYS A 50 -9.60 4.95 6.51
CA CYS A 50 -9.38 3.60 5.98
C CYS A 50 -7.99 3.06 6.36
N LEU A 51 -7.93 1.93 7.08
CA LEU A 51 -6.69 1.20 7.36
C LEU A 51 -6.50 0.06 6.35
N VAL A 52 -5.43 0.13 5.55
CA VAL A 52 -5.01 -0.97 4.68
C VAL A 52 -3.82 -1.68 5.33
N HIS A 53 -3.99 -2.94 5.74
CA HIS A 53 -2.93 -3.70 6.42
C HIS A 53 -2.69 -5.07 5.78
N CYS A 54 -1.49 -5.61 6.03
CA CYS A 54 -1.17 -7.01 5.80
C CYS A 54 -0.44 -7.54 7.05
N LEU A 55 0.37 -8.59 6.94
CA LEU A 55 1.10 -9.12 8.11
C LEU A 55 2.15 -8.12 8.65
N ALA A 56 2.99 -7.56 7.77
CA ALA A 56 4.08 -6.67 8.17
C ALA A 56 3.84 -5.18 7.80
N GLY A 57 2.84 -4.91 6.95
CA GLY A 57 2.63 -3.58 6.39
C GLY A 57 3.79 -3.10 5.50
N VAL A 58 4.45 -4.02 4.79
CA VAL A 58 5.64 -3.76 3.96
C VAL A 58 5.36 -3.93 2.47
N SER A 59 4.67 -5.01 2.10
CA SER A 59 4.54 -5.45 0.70
C SER A 59 3.08 -5.44 0.21
N ARG A 60 2.29 -6.50 0.46
CA ARG A 60 0.89 -6.62 -0.02
C ARG A 60 0.02 -5.36 0.16
N SER A 61 -0.07 -4.85 1.39
CA SER A 61 -0.89 -3.67 1.68
C SER A 61 -0.34 -2.42 1.01
N VAL A 62 0.98 -2.26 0.98
CA VAL A 62 1.66 -1.15 0.30
C VAL A 62 1.35 -1.20 -1.19
N THR A 63 1.36 -2.36 -1.84
CA THR A 63 1.01 -2.50 -3.26
C THR A 63 -0.39 -1.96 -3.57
N LEU A 64 -1.39 -2.29 -2.74
CA LEU A 64 -2.76 -1.79 -2.93
C LEU A 64 -2.85 -0.27 -2.71
N VAL A 65 -2.14 0.25 -1.70
CA VAL A 65 -2.08 1.70 -1.44
C VAL A 65 -1.37 2.44 -2.58
N VAL A 66 -0.28 1.90 -3.12
CA VAL A 66 0.44 2.50 -4.27
C VAL A 66 -0.46 2.54 -5.50
N ALA A 67 -1.16 1.44 -5.81
CA ALA A 67 -2.13 1.42 -6.91
C ALA A 67 -3.25 2.46 -6.72
N TYR A 68 -3.74 2.64 -5.49
CA TYR A 68 -4.72 3.67 -5.16
C TYR A 68 -4.16 5.09 -5.38
N VAL A 69 -2.96 5.39 -4.85
CA VAL A 69 -2.29 6.69 -5.01
C VAL A 69 -2.07 7.00 -6.50
N MET A 70 -1.58 6.05 -7.29
CA MET A 70 -1.45 6.21 -8.75
C MET A 70 -2.77 6.59 -9.41
N THR A 71 -3.88 6.03 -8.94
CA THR A 71 -5.22 6.23 -9.53
C THR A 71 -5.80 7.60 -9.19
N ILE A 72 -5.56 8.14 -7.99
CA ILE A 72 -6.10 9.44 -7.56
C ILE A 72 -5.20 10.63 -7.91
N THR A 73 -4.00 10.38 -8.44
CA THR A 73 -3.04 11.40 -8.87
C THR A 73 -2.58 11.17 -10.31
N ASP A 74 -1.64 11.98 -10.79
CA ASP A 74 -0.93 11.82 -12.06
C ASP A 74 0.35 10.95 -11.94
N PHE A 75 0.65 10.40 -10.77
CA PHE A 75 1.90 9.66 -10.53
C PHE A 75 1.99 8.32 -11.26
N GLY A 76 3.20 7.99 -11.69
CA GLY A 76 3.61 6.62 -11.98
C GLY A 76 3.90 5.83 -10.69
N TRP A 77 4.21 4.54 -10.83
CA TRP A 77 4.35 3.63 -9.69
C TRP A 77 5.53 3.99 -8.77
N GLU A 78 6.63 4.50 -9.33
CA GLU A 78 7.83 4.87 -8.55
C GLU A 78 7.59 6.12 -7.69
N ASP A 79 6.95 7.15 -8.25
CA ASP A 79 6.59 8.37 -7.53
C ASP A 79 5.53 8.07 -6.46
N ALA A 80 4.52 7.26 -6.79
CA ALA A 80 3.52 6.81 -5.82
C ALA A 80 4.14 6.00 -4.66
N LEU A 81 5.05 5.07 -4.96
CA LEU A 81 5.78 4.32 -3.93
C LEU A 81 6.67 5.24 -3.08
N SER A 82 7.31 6.23 -3.69
CA SER A 82 8.14 7.21 -2.99
C SER A 82 7.31 8.08 -2.03
N ALA A 83 6.14 8.53 -2.47
CA ALA A 83 5.20 9.26 -1.61
C ALA A 83 4.74 8.39 -0.42
N VAL A 84 4.43 7.11 -0.65
CA VAL A 84 4.10 6.17 0.44
C VAL A 84 5.29 5.97 1.38
N ARG A 85 6.53 5.89 0.88
CA ARG A 85 7.74 5.78 1.71
C ARG A 85 7.99 7.00 2.58
N ALA A 86 7.58 8.20 2.14
CA ALA A 86 7.65 9.42 2.94
C ALA A 86 6.84 9.33 4.25
N ALA A 87 5.73 8.58 4.21
CA ALA A 87 4.87 8.33 5.37
C ALA A 87 5.22 7.00 6.09
N ARG A 88 5.77 6.02 5.36
CA ARG A 88 6.12 4.70 5.88
C ARG A 88 7.42 4.19 5.26
N SER A 89 8.55 4.52 5.87
CA SER A 89 9.90 4.27 5.33
C SER A 89 10.20 2.78 5.03
N CYS A 90 9.56 1.84 5.72
CA CYS A 90 9.71 0.41 5.47
C CYS A 90 8.89 -0.13 4.27
N ALA A 91 8.13 0.72 3.56
CA ALA A 91 7.35 0.33 2.40
C ALA A 91 8.25 -0.23 1.29
N ASN A 92 8.06 -1.51 0.97
CA ASN A 92 8.87 -2.23 -0.01
C ASN A 92 8.09 -3.43 -0.58
N PRO A 93 7.23 -3.21 -1.60
CA PRO A 93 6.60 -4.29 -2.34
C PRO A 93 7.62 -5.31 -2.83
N ASN A 94 7.28 -6.59 -2.81
CA ASN A 94 8.13 -7.61 -3.43
C ASN A 94 8.28 -7.36 -4.95
N THR A 95 9.29 -7.96 -5.57
CA THR A 95 9.63 -7.70 -6.99
C THR A 95 8.52 -8.08 -7.97
N GLY A 96 7.69 -9.08 -7.66
CA GLY A 96 6.54 -9.43 -8.49
C GLY A 96 5.44 -8.37 -8.42
N PHE A 97 5.20 -7.81 -7.24
CA PHE A 97 4.25 -6.69 -7.09
C PHE A 97 4.76 -5.40 -7.72
N GLN A 98 6.06 -5.11 -7.68
CA GLN A 98 6.62 -3.97 -8.40
C GLN A 98 6.42 -4.11 -9.91
N LYS A 99 6.64 -5.31 -10.48
CA LYS A 99 6.33 -5.59 -11.89
C LYS A 99 4.84 -5.40 -12.21
N GLN A 100 3.95 -5.91 -11.35
CA GLN A 100 2.50 -5.72 -11.51
C GLN A 100 2.10 -4.24 -11.49
N LEU A 101 2.71 -3.41 -10.63
CA LEU A 101 2.47 -1.97 -10.59
C LEU A 101 2.98 -1.27 -11.86
N GLN A 102 4.14 -1.68 -12.37
CA GLN A 102 4.70 -1.17 -13.62
C GLN A 102 3.84 -1.53 -14.83
N GLU A 103 3.33 -2.76 -14.89
CA GLU A 103 2.39 -3.20 -15.94
C GLU A 103 1.05 -2.48 -15.82
N PHE A 104 0.55 -2.32 -14.59
CA PHE A 104 -0.66 -1.55 -14.32
C PHE A 104 -0.55 -0.10 -14.80
N GLU A 105 0.57 0.57 -14.57
CA GLU A 105 0.83 1.93 -15.07
C GLU A 105 0.68 2.02 -16.59
N LYS A 106 1.20 1.04 -17.32
CA LYS A 106 1.19 1.03 -18.79
C LYS A 106 -0.18 0.72 -19.37
N ASP A 107 -0.83 -0.32 -18.85
CA ASP A 107 -1.93 -0.96 -19.57
C ASP A 107 -3.32 -0.63 -19.02
N HIS A 108 -3.41 -0.30 -17.73
CA HIS A 108 -4.70 -0.28 -17.01
C HIS A 108 -4.95 0.97 -16.17
N LEU A 109 -3.91 1.73 -15.81
CA LEU A 109 -4.03 2.89 -14.92
C LEU A 109 -4.96 3.96 -15.48
N ASN A 110 -4.81 4.31 -16.77
CA ASN A 110 -5.65 5.32 -17.40
C ASN A 110 -7.12 4.90 -17.45
N GLN A 111 -7.40 3.61 -17.66
CA GLN A 111 -8.77 3.08 -17.63
C GLN A 111 -9.37 3.20 -16.22
N LEU A 112 -8.57 2.91 -15.17
CA LEU A 112 -9.04 3.01 -13.80
C LEU A 112 -9.23 4.47 -13.35
N ARG A 113 -8.36 5.40 -13.78
CA ARG A 113 -8.53 6.84 -13.59
C ARG A 113 -9.82 7.36 -14.21
N LEU A 114 -10.09 7.00 -15.46
CA LEU A 114 -11.33 7.35 -16.16
C LEU A 114 -12.55 6.78 -15.43
N TRP A 115 -12.52 5.49 -15.09
CA TRP A 115 -13.60 4.86 -14.33
C TRP A 115 -13.86 5.57 -12.99
N LEU A 116 -12.81 5.96 -12.27
CA LEU A 116 -12.94 6.66 -10.99
C LEU A 116 -13.63 8.02 -11.20
N LYS A 117 -13.18 8.80 -12.19
CA LYS A 117 -13.77 10.10 -12.54
C LYS A 117 -15.21 9.99 -13.02
N GLU A 118 -15.54 8.99 -13.82
CA GLU A 118 -16.92 8.74 -14.26
C GLU A 118 -17.84 8.32 -13.11
N THR A 119 -17.31 7.58 -12.12
CA THR A 119 -18.10 7.05 -11.00
C THR A 119 -18.31 8.09 -9.90
N TYR A 120 -17.30 8.91 -9.58
CA TYR A 120 -17.30 9.80 -8.41
C TYR A 120 -17.21 11.29 -8.77
N GLY A 121 -17.01 11.64 -10.04
CA GLY A 121 -16.82 13.02 -10.48
C GLY A 121 -15.37 13.51 -10.33
N GLU A 122 -15.19 14.83 -10.34
CA GLU A 122 -13.88 15.43 -10.08
C GLU A 122 -13.48 15.25 -8.61
N ASN A 123 -12.21 14.91 -8.39
CA ASN A 123 -11.71 14.68 -7.05
C ASN A 123 -11.71 16.00 -6.25
N SER A 124 -12.54 16.06 -5.22
CA SER A 124 -12.63 17.23 -4.33
C SER A 124 -11.63 17.17 -3.17
N LEU A 125 -10.94 16.04 -3.01
CA LEU A 125 -9.89 15.84 -2.02
C LEU A 125 -8.57 16.34 -2.63
N GLU A 126 -7.79 17.14 -1.90
CA GLU A 126 -6.52 17.75 -2.35
C GLU A 126 -5.38 16.71 -2.56
N ASP A 127 -5.73 15.50 -2.99
CA ASP A 127 -4.90 14.31 -3.11
C ASP A 127 -3.63 14.52 -3.93
N ALA A 128 -3.76 15.23 -5.06
CA ALA A 128 -2.62 15.50 -5.92
C ALA A 128 -1.58 16.38 -5.23
N GLU A 129 -2.01 17.35 -4.44
CA GLU A 129 -1.12 18.27 -3.73
C GLU A 129 -0.50 17.58 -2.50
N GLU A 130 -1.30 16.87 -1.72
CA GLU A 130 -0.79 16.07 -0.59
C GLU A 130 0.25 15.03 -1.05
N ALA A 131 -0.01 14.32 -2.15
CA ALA A 131 0.92 13.33 -2.69
C ALA A 131 2.22 13.97 -3.19
N LYS A 132 2.14 15.17 -3.81
CA LYS A 132 3.32 15.95 -4.22
C LYS A 132 4.15 16.37 -3.01
N ASN A 133 3.52 16.85 -1.94
CA ASN A 133 4.20 17.22 -0.70
C ASN A 133 4.93 16.03 -0.06
N LEU A 134 4.30 14.85 -0.04
CA LEU A 134 4.95 13.62 0.42
C LEU A 134 6.15 13.25 -0.47
N LEU A 135 6.02 13.35 -1.79
CA LEU A 135 7.10 13.05 -2.72
C LEU A 135 8.31 14.00 -2.54
N ILE A 136 8.06 15.30 -2.35
CA ILE A 136 9.10 16.30 -2.07
C ILE A 136 9.83 15.93 -0.77
N LYS A 137 9.07 15.68 0.31
CA LYS A 137 9.62 15.28 1.62
C LYS A 137 10.51 14.04 1.51
N TYR A 138 10.11 13.03 0.72
CA TYR A 138 10.93 11.84 0.50
C TYR A 138 12.25 12.16 -0.22
N LYS A 139 12.22 13.00 -1.26
CA LYS A 139 13.41 13.40 -2.02
C LYS A 139 14.41 14.16 -1.15
N GLU A 140 13.94 15.03 -0.27
CA GLU A 140 14.78 15.76 0.70
C GLU A 140 15.45 14.82 1.70
N GLN A 141 14.71 13.83 2.23
CA GLN A 141 15.26 12.84 3.16
C GLN A 141 16.42 12.03 2.55
N GLN A 142 16.35 11.72 1.25
CA GLN A 142 17.41 10.99 0.54
C GLN A 142 18.66 11.84 0.26
N GLN A 143 18.51 13.17 0.13
CA GLN A 143 19.63 14.09 -0.09
C GLN A 143 20.36 14.47 1.20
N ALA A 144 19.69 14.35 2.35
CA ALA A 144 20.27 14.64 3.66
C ALA A 144 21.19 13.53 4.20
N GLU A 145 21.20 12.32 3.60
CA GLU A 145 22.13 11.25 3.97
C GLU A 145 23.49 11.44 3.25
N PRO A 146 24.61 11.63 3.97
CA PRO A 146 25.91 11.81 3.33
C PRO A 146 26.35 10.54 2.59
N GLN A 147 26.74 10.69 1.32
CA GLN A 147 27.28 9.59 0.51
C GLN A 147 28.61 9.08 1.07
N GLY A 148 28.56 8.01 1.85
CA GLY A 148 29.71 7.16 2.18
C GLY A 148 29.84 5.99 1.21
N SER A 149 30.90 6.03 0.40
CA SER A 149 31.55 4.98 -0.42
C SER A 149 30.81 3.66 -0.71
N GLY A 150 30.75 3.34 -2.01
CA GLY A 150 30.18 2.12 -2.56
C GLY A 150 30.73 0.82 -1.96
N ALA A 151 29.82 0.07 -1.34
CA ALA A 151 29.76 -1.38 -1.31
C ALA A 151 28.28 -1.71 -1.08
N GLY A 152 27.74 -2.72 -1.78
CA GLY A 152 26.32 -3.07 -1.71
C GLY A 152 25.84 -3.14 -0.26
N ARG A 153 24.74 -2.45 0.06
CA ARG A 153 24.18 -2.43 1.42
C ARG A 153 23.85 -3.86 1.84
N PRO A 154 24.43 -4.42 2.92
CA PRO A 154 23.88 -5.60 3.56
C PRO A 154 22.59 -5.21 4.26
N TRP A 155 21.59 -6.10 4.21
CA TRP A 155 20.36 -6.00 4.98
C TRP A 155 20.69 -5.85 6.47
N SER A 156 20.51 -4.66 7.03
CA SER A 156 20.60 -4.41 8.47
C SER A 156 19.22 -4.59 9.11
N ASN A 157 19.03 -5.74 9.77
CA ASN A 157 17.97 -5.96 10.74
C ASN A 157 18.20 -5.07 11.96
N ASN A 158 17.65 -3.85 11.96
CA ASN A 158 17.55 -3.06 13.18
C ASN A 158 16.25 -3.41 13.92
N TYR A 159 16.21 -4.63 14.47
CA TYR A 159 15.39 -4.91 15.65
C TYR A 159 16.14 -4.36 16.86
N THR A 160 15.92 -3.10 17.20
CA THR A 160 16.37 -2.57 18.48
C THR A 160 15.46 -3.13 19.57
N SER A 161 15.94 -4.19 20.22
CA SER A 161 15.69 -4.60 21.60
C SER A 161 14.47 -3.97 22.28
N LEU A 162 13.28 -4.50 22.00
CA LEU A 162 12.25 -4.52 23.04
C LEU A 162 12.66 -5.63 24.02
N SER A 163 12.73 -5.25 25.30
CA SER A 163 13.07 -6.11 26.42
C SER A 163 12.40 -7.49 26.31
N SER A 164 13.22 -8.51 26.57
CA SER A 164 12.82 -9.91 26.71
C SER A 164 11.64 -10.04 27.68
N LEU A 165 10.43 -10.18 27.16
CA LEU A 165 9.31 -10.76 27.89
C LEU A 165 9.50 -12.28 27.87
N SER A 166 9.81 -12.82 29.05
CA SER A 166 10.02 -14.25 29.28
C SER A 166 8.81 -15.07 28.85
N TYR A 167 9.08 -16.13 28.09
CA TYR A 167 8.13 -17.15 27.70
C TYR A 167 7.89 -18.15 28.85
N SER A 168 6.73 -18.07 29.48
CA SER A 168 6.04 -19.11 30.28
C SER A 168 4.71 -18.46 30.72
N THR A 169 3.51 -19.00 30.54
CA THR A 169 3.05 -20.38 30.69
C THR A 169 1.69 -20.53 29.98
N TYR A 170 1.42 -21.72 29.44
CA TYR A 170 0.13 -22.15 28.88
C TYR A 170 -1.05 -22.00 29.86
N THR A 171 -2.26 -21.80 29.31
CA THR A 171 -3.45 -22.54 29.74
C THR A 171 -4.41 -22.69 28.56
N THR A 172 -4.79 -23.93 28.29
CA THR A 172 -5.78 -24.36 27.30
C THR A 172 -7.07 -24.67 28.07
N GLU A 173 -8.12 -23.87 27.87
CA GLU A 173 -9.54 -24.20 28.12
C GLU A 173 -10.30 -23.35 27.07
N THR A 174 -11.12 -23.85 26.16
CA THR A 174 -12.17 -24.89 26.22
C THR A 174 -12.32 -25.55 24.85
#